data_AF-A0A847QK24-F1
#
_entry.id   AF-A0A847QK24-F1
#
_cell.length_a   1.000
_cell.length_b   1.000
_cell.length_c   1.000
_cell.angle_alpha   90.00
_cell.angle_beta   90.00
_cell.angle_gamma   90.00
#
_symmetry.space_group_name_H-M   'P 1'
#
loop_
_entity.id
_entity.type
_entity.pdbx_description
1 polymer ?
#
loop_
_entity_poly.entity_id
_entity_poly.type
_entity_poly.pdbx_seq_one_letter_code
_entity_poly.pdbx_strand_id
1 'polypeptide(L)'
;MDTCRYALIMENSIKQEVMLRLQSGPLQLKSLLEMISTCQEAFIDILQKTFDKNNLSTYFQQDAIQTLFETIRLENKFELNSNDTTELAMNLYMTLSTLSSIIERSLQFYRQAANNSAYEYEKIFYNSLAEQKKVLKRRIDSALRIVYNSLWSQVGFAPFLFGKE
;
A
#
# COMPACT_ATOMS: atom_id res chain seq x y z
N MET A 1 -5.71 12.95 -20.61
CA MET A 1 -6.93 12.77 -19.78
C MET A 1 -7.19 11.30 -19.43
N ASP A 2 -6.91 10.35 -20.33
CA ASP A 2 -7.17 8.91 -20.10
C ASP A 2 -6.35 8.28 -18.97
N THR A 3 -5.10 8.73 -18.74
CA THR A 3 -4.22 8.20 -17.69
C THR A 3 -4.77 8.44 -16.28
N CYS A 4 -5.29 9.64 -15.98
CA CYS A 4 -5.92 9.92 -14.68
C CYS A 4 -7.21 9.14 -14.48
N ARG A 5 -8.01 8.97 -15.55
CA ARG A 5 -9.22 8.15 -15.49
C ARG A 5 -8.90 6.69 -15.19
N TYR A 6 -7.89 6.13 -15.86
CA TYR A 6 -7.43 4.77 -15.59
C TYR A 6 -6.88 4.64 -14.17
N ALA A 7 -6.08 5.61 -13.71
CA ALA A 7 -5.58 5.65 -12.33
C ALA A 7 -6.75 5.60 -11.33
N LEU A 8 -7.79 6.41 -11.54
CA LEU A 8 -8.95 6.44 -10.68
C LEU A 8 -9.69 5.08 -10.64
N ILE A 9 -9.88 4.42 -11.78
CA ILE A 9 -10.50 3.10 -11.85
C ILE A 9 -9.65 2.06 -11.08
N MET A 10 -8.34 2.08 -11.30
CA MET A 10 -7.39 1.22 -10.61
C MET A 10 -7.47 1.42 -9.10
N GLU A 11 -7.41 2.66 -8.61
CA GLU A 11 -7.44 2.94 -7.17
C GLU A 11 -8.78 2.56 -6.53
N ASN A 12 -9.90 2.73 -7.23
CA ASN A 12 -11.20 2.25 -6.76
C ASN A 12 -11.25 0.72 -6.66
N SER A 13 -10.67 0.00 -7.63
CA SER A 13 -10.56 -1.46 -7.57
C SER A 13 -9.70 -1.92 -6.39
N ILE A 14 -8.59 -1.24 -6.12
CA ILE A 14 -7.74 -1.51 -4.94
C ILE A 14 -8.53 -1.26 -3.64
N LYS A 15 -9.28 -0.15 -3.56
CA LYS A 15 -10.12 0.15 -2.39
C LYS A 15 -11.15 -0.95 -2.14
N GLN A 16 -11.84 -1.43 -3.18
CA GLN A 16 -12.79 -2.54 -3.07
C GLN A 16 -12.13 -3.80 -2.52
N GLU A 17 -10.95 -4.15 -3.03
CA GLU A 17 -10.20 -5.33 -2.60
C GLU A 17 -9.75 -5.26 -1.13
N VAL A 18 -9.40 -4.05 -0.66
CA VAL A 18 -9.10 -3.77 0.76
C VAL A 18 -10.36 -3.87 1.62
N MET A 19 -11.50 -3.35 1.16
CA MET A 19 -12.78 -3.44 1.88
C MET A 19 -13.27 -4.87 2.03
N LEU A 20 -13.14 -5.69 0.98
CA LEU A 20 -13.47 -7.12 1.06
C LEU A 20 -12.64 -7.83 2.15
N ARG A 21 -11.35 -7.52 2.24
CA ARG A 21 -10.46 -8.05 3.30
C ARG A 21 -10.77 -7.48 4.67
N LEU A 22 -11.22 -6.23 4.76
CA LEU A 22 -11.60 -5.64 6.05
C LEU A 22 -12.84 -6.33 6.64
N GLN A 23 -13.78 -6.75 5.78
CA GLN A 23 -15.02 -7.42 6.19
C GLN A 23 -14.84 -8.91 6.51
N SER A 24 -13.94 -9.59 5.79
CA SER A 24 -13.80 -11.06 5.85
C SER A 24 -12.45 -11.54 6.40
N GLY A 25 -11.50 -10.63 6.57
CA GLY A 25 -10.11 -10.97 6.89
C GLY A 25 -9.84 -11.15 8.39
N PRO A 26 -8.64 -11.64 8.74
CA PRO A 26 -8.22 -11.82 10.12
C PRO A 26 -8.19 -10.50 10.90
N LEU A 27 -8.64 -10.54 12.17
CA LEU A 27 -8.69 -9.37 13.06
C LEU A 27 -7.32 -8.72 13.26
N GLN A 28 -6.23 -9.49 13.20
CA GLN A 28 -4.85 -9.03 13.32
C GLN A 28 -4.46 -8.02 12.23
N LEU A 29 -5.10 -8.07 11.05
CA LEU A 29 -4.82 -7.14 9.95
C LEU A 29 -5.70 -5.89 9.99
N LYS A 30 -6.70 -5.83 10.87
CA LYS A 30 -7.74 -4.79 10.82
C LYS A 30 -7.16 -3.38 10.79
N SER A 31 -6.28 -3.04 11.74
CA SER A 31 -5.69 -1.69 11.83
C SER A 31 -4.80 -1.36 10.62
N LEU A 32 -4.07 -2.34 10.08
CA LEU A 32 -3.29 -2.17 8.86
C LEU A 32 -4.19 -1.94 7.65
N LEU A 33 -5.27 -2.73 7.51
CA LEU A 33 -6.25 -2.60 6.43
C LEU A 33 -7.00 -1.26 6.50
N GLU A 34 -7.35 -0.79 7.69
CA GLU A 34 -7.94 0.55 7.91
C GLU A 34 -7.00 1.64 7.42
N MET A 35 -5.71 1.59 7.80
CA MET A 35 -4.71 2.56 7.32
C MET A 35 -4.52 2.49 5.80
N ILE A 36 -4.47 1.30 5.21
CA ILE A 36 -4.42 1.14 3.75
C ILE A 36 -5.68 1.78 3.12
N SER A 37 -6.86 1.54 3.69
CA SER A 37 -8.12 2.10 3.20
C SER A 37 -8.11 3.62 3.23
N THR A 38 -7.74 4.24 4.36
CA THR A 38 -7.63 5.70 4.47
C THR A 38 -6.63 6.27 3.47
N CYS A 39 -5.50 5.59 3.26
CA CYS A 39 -4.56 5.99 2.20
C CYS A 39 -5.22 5.93 0.82
N GLN A 40 -5.95 4.86 0.48
CA GLN A 40 -6.65 4.76 -0.81
C GLN A 40 -7.69 5.86 -1.01
N GLU A 41 -8.42 6.22 0.04
CA GLU A 41 -9.38 7.33 -0.01
C GLU A 41 -8.69 8.64 -0.37
N ALA A 42 -7.57 8.94 0.28
CA ALA A 42 -6.79 10.13 -0.05
C ALA A 42 -6.28 10.11 -1.50
N PHE A 43 -5.81 8.97 -2.02
CA PHE A 43 -5.42 8.84 -3.43
C PHE A 43 -6.59 9.11 -4.39
N ILE A 44 -7.75 8.53 -4.11
CA ILE A 44 -8.96 8.71 -4.92
C ILE A 44 -9.38 10.18 -4.92
N ASP A 45 -9.39 10.84 -3.76
CA ASP A 45 -9.74 12.25 -3.63
C ASP A 45 -8.79 13.15 -4.42
N ILE A 46 -7.48 12.89 -4.36
CA ILE A 46 -6.47 13.62 -5.13
C ILE A 46 -6.74 13.45 -6.63
N LEU A 47 -6.97 12.22 -7.09
CA LEU A 47 -7.23 11.91 -8.49
C LEU A 47 -8.54 12.52 -8.99
N GLN A 48 -9.62 12.49 -8.19
CA GLN A 48 -10.91 13.10 -8.53
C GLN A 48 -10.78 14.62 -8.66
N LYS A 49 -10.17 15.29 -7.68
CA LYS A 49 -9.91 16.74 -7.75
C LYS A 49 -9.11 17.14 -8.99
N THR A 50 -8.17 16.28 -9.37
CA THR A 50 -7.32 16.48 -10.56
C THR A 50 -8.10 16.28 -11.85
N PHE A 51 -8.99 15.27 -11.88
CA PHE A 51 -9.88 15.00 -13.01
C PHE A 51 -10.90 16.13 -13.22
N ASP A 52 -11.51 16.63 -12.15
CA ASP A 52 -12.58 17.64 -12.22
C ASP A 52 -12.06 19.04 -12.57
N LYS A 53 -10.86 19.42 -12.10
CA LYS A 53 -10.31 20.77 -12.29
C LYS A 53 -9.63 21.00 -13.64
N ASN A 54 -9.46 19.96 -14.46
CA ASN A 54 -8.83 19.99 -15.80
C ASN A 54 -7.44 20.68 -15.88
N ASN A 55 -6.83 21.05 -14.76
CA ASN A 55 -5.59 21.82 -14.76
C ASN A 55 -4.61 21.37 -13.66
N LEU A 56 -3.79 20.37 -14.03
CA LEU A 56 -2.70 19.83 -13.22
C LEU A 56 -1.62 20.86 -12.88
N SER A 57 -1.49 21.97 -13.62
CA SER A 57 -0.48 23.01 -13.36
C SER A 57 -0.67 23.75 -12.03
N THR A 58 -1.87 23.66 -11.44
CA THR A 58 -2.17 24.23 -10.12
C THR A 58 -1.90 23.27 -8.97
N TYR A 59 -1.64 21.99 -9.26
CA TYR A 59 -1.27 20.97 -8.27
C TYR A 59 0.22 21.09 -7.97
N PHE A 60 0.62 22.24 -7.40
CA PHE A 60 1.98 22.45 -6.91
C PHE A 60 2.24 21.53 -5.74
N GLN A 61 3.18 20.58 -5.92
CA GLN A 61 4.08 19.99 -4.90
C GLN A 61 3.47 19.60 -3.54
N GLN A 62 2.14 19.52 -3.43
CA GLN A 62 1.45 19.40 -2.17
C GLN A 62 1.70 18.00 -1.64
N ASP A 63 2.30 17.98 -0.45
CA ASP A 63 1.86 17.12 0.63
C ASP A 63 1.94 15.61 0.40
N ALA A 64 2.72 15.14 -0.58
CA ALA A 64 2.98 13.72 -0.75
C ALA A 64 3.37 13.12 0.61
N ILE A 65 4.42 13.67 1.22
CA ILE A 65 4.88 13.27 2.55
C ILE A 65 3.78 13.53 3.60
N GLN A 66 3.11 14.67 3.56
CA GLN A 66 2.17 15.10 4.60
C GLN A 66 0.91 14.22 4.71
N THR A 67 0.36 13.73 3.59
CA THR A 67 -0.84 12.86 3.60
C THR A 67 -0.59 11.52 4.30
N LEU A 68 0.62 10.96 4.14
CA LEU A 68 1.02 9.73 4.82
C LEU A 68 1.45 10.01 6.28
N PHE A 69 2.04 11.17 6.56
CA PHE A 69 2.39 11.59 7.93
C PHE A 69 1.16 11.92 8.78
N GLU A 70 0.05 12.36 8.19
CA GLU A 70 -1.22 12.53 8.91
C GLU A 70 -1.87 11.18 9.23
N THR A 71 -1.75 10.17 8.35
CA THR A 71 -2.18 8.79 8.62
C THR A 71 -1.25 8.04 9.60
N ILE A 72 -0.02 8.50 9.81
CA ILE A 72 0.94 7.97 10.82
C ILE A 72 0.46 8.14 12.26
N ARG A 73 -0.51 9.02 12.54
CA ARG A 73 -1.04 9.19 13.91
C ARG A 73 -1.76 7.95 14.47
N LEU A 74 -2.06 6.95 13.65
CA LEU A 74 -2.50 5.64 14.11
C LEU A 74 -1.26 4.81 14.51
N GLU A 75 -1.10 4.56 15.81
CA GLU A 75 -0.12 3.63 16.40
C GLU A 75 -0.34 2.19 15.90
N ASN A 76 -0.01 1.93 14.64
CA ASN A 76 -0.23 0.64 14.00
C ASN A 76 0.98 -0.26 14.22
N LYS A 77 1.14 -0.73 15.46
CA LYS A 77 2.09 -1.80 15.75
C LYS A 77 1.43 -3.13 15.37
N PHE A 78 1.75 -3.62 14.18
CA PHE A 78 1.36 -4.98 13.78
C PHE A 78 2.18 -5.98 14.58
N GLU A 79 1.51 -6.78 15.39
CA GLU A 79 2.12 -7.84 16.19
C GLU A 79 1.38 -9.16 15.96
N LEU A 80 2.14 -10.25 15.98
CA LEU A 80 1.59 -11.61 15.96
C LEU A 80 1.60 -12.15 17.39
N ASN A 81 0.56 -12.89 17.74
CA ASN A 81 0.55 -13.59 19.01
C ASN A 81 1.41 -14.86 18.90
N SER A 82 2.17 -15.18 19.95
CA SER A 82 2.98 -16.41 19.99
C SER A 82 2.17 -17.70 19.85
N ASN A 83 0.85 -17.63 20.05
CA ASN A 83 -0.08 -18.75 20.00
C ASN A 83 -0.84 -18.85 18.67
N ASP A 84 -0.54 -17.99 17.68
CA ASP A 84 -1.21 -18.02 16.38
C ASP A 84 -0.88 -19.32 15.63
N THR A 85 -1.91 -19.97 15.09
CA THR A 85 -1.76 -21.23 14.35
C THR A 85 -1.02 -21.00 13.02
N THR A 86 -0.34 -22.03 12.52
CA THR A 86 0.33 -21.97 11.21
C THR A 86 -0.64 -21.65 10.07
N GLU A 87 -1.87 -22.17 10.13
CA GLU A 87 -2.92 -21.87 9.16
C GLU A 87 -3.29 -20.37 9.15
N LEU A 88 -3.47 -19.78 10.34
CA LEU A 88 -3.73 -18.35 10.46
C LEU A 88 -2.56 -17.54 9.91
N ALA A 89 -1.31 -17.88 10.26
CA ALA A 89 -0.13 -17.20 9.77
C ALA A 89 0.01 -17.32 8.23
N MET A 90 -0.33 -18.46 7.63
CA MET A 90 -0.38 -18.63 6.17
C MET A 90 -1.45 -17.73 5.53
N ASN A 91 -2.65 -17.65 6.12
CA ASN A 91 -3.70 -16.77 5.63
C ASN A 91 -3.29 -15.28 5.69
N LEU A 92 -2.68 -14.85 6.81
CA LEU A 92 -2.10 -13.52 6.97
C LEU A 92 -1.06 -13.24 5.89
N TYR A 93 -0.15 -14.19 5.64
CA TYR A 93 0.89 -14.07 4.61
C TYR A 93 0.29 -13.91 3.22
N MET A 94 -0.67 -14.76 2.84
CA MET A 94 -1.32 -14.70 1.53
C MET A 94 -2.07 -13.39 1.32
N THR A 95 -2.75 -12.91 2.36
CA THR A 95 -3.46 -11.63 2.33
C THR A 95 -2.49 -10.47 2.13
N LEU A 96 -1.43 -10.38 2.94
CA LEU A 96 -0.42 -9.33 2.87
C LEU A 96 0.38 -9.36 1.56
N SER A 97 0.73 -10.55 1.07
CA SER A 97 1.42 -10.75 -0.21
C SER A 97 0.57 -10.24 -1.37
N THR A 98 -0.73 -10.58 -1.37
CA THR A 98 -1.66 -10.10 -2.40
C THR A 98 -1.77 -8.57 -2.40
N LEU A 99 -1.91 -7.97 -1.21
CA LEU A 99 -1.94 -6.51 -1.08
C LEU A 99 -0.64 -5.86 -1.53
N SER A 100 0.52 -6.39 -1.13
CA SER A 100 1.82 -5.87 -1.57
C SER A 100 1.96 -5.90 -3.09
N SER A 101 1.57 -7.01 -3.72
CA SER A 101 1.58 -7.17 -5.18
C SER A 101 0.67 -6.16 -5.90
N ILE A 102 -0.55 -5.96 -5.40
CA ILE A 102 -1.49 -5.00 -6.01
C ILE A 102 -0.98 -3.55 -5.87
N ILE A 103 -0.44 -3.19 -4.71
CA ILE A 103 0.15 -1.87 -4.48
C ILE A 103 1.41 -1.67 -5.34
N GLU A 104 2.23 -2.70 -5.53
CA GLU A 104 3.39 -2.66 -6.43
C GLU A 104 2.98 -2.40 -7.88
N ARG A 105 1.90 -3.02 -8.36
CA ARG A 105 1.40 -2.76 -9.73
C ARG A 105 0.92 -1.31 -9.89
N SER A 106 0.21 -0.77 -8.89
CA SER A 106 -0.19 0.65 -8.89
C SER A 106 1.02 1.59 -8.85
N LEU A 107 2.05 1.27 -8.04
CA LEU A 107 3.32 1.98 -8.03
C LEU A 107 4.00 2.01 -9.40
N GLN A 108 4.10 0.84 -10.05
CA GLN A 108 4.71 0.70 -11.38
C GLN A 108 3.94 1.51 -12.43
N PHE A 109 2.62 1.48 -12.37
CA PHE A 109 1.77 2.30 -13.22
C PHE A 109 2.11 3.79 -13.09
N TYR A 110 2.20 4.33 -11.86
CA TYR A 110 2.53 5.75 -11.69
C TYR A 110 3.93 6.12 -12.18
N ARG A 111 4.92 5.26 -11.98
CA ARG A 111 6.27 5.47 -12.55
C ARG A 111 6.25 5.50 -14.06
N GLN A 112 5.50 4.59 -14.69
CA GLN A 112 5.36 4.55 -16.13
C GLN A 112 4.59 5.78 -16.66
N ALA A 113 3.52 6.19 -15.97
CA ALA A 113 2.78 7.40 -16.29
C ALA A 113 3.68 8.65 -16.22
N ALA A 114 4.50 8.77 -15.17
CA ALA A 114 5.47 9.85 -15.05
C ALA A 114 6.48 9.84 -16.21
N ASN A 115 7.09 8.68 -16.52
CA ASN A 115 8.08 8.57 -17.60
C ASN A 115 7.50 8.89 -18.99
N ASN A 116 6.22 8.58 -19.21
CA ASN A 116 5.54 8.78 -20.48
C ASN A 116 4.86 10.17 -20.60
N SER A 117 4.88 10.98 -19.54
CA SER A 117 4.24 12.30 -19.56
C SER A 117 5.06 13.30 -20.37
N ALA A 118 4.39 14.02 -21.27
CA ALA A 118 5.02 15.04 -22.10
C ALA A 118 5.33 16.32 -21.30
N TYR A 119 4.52 16.63 -20.28
CA TYR A 119 4.62 17.85 -19.50
C TYR A 119 5.26 17.62 -18.13
N GLU A 120 6.14 18.52 -17.70
CA GLU A 120 6.91 18.38 -16.46
C GLU A 120 6.03 18.35 -15.21
N TYR A 121 4.94 19.12 -15.17
CA TYR A 121 4.00 19.11 -14.05
C TYR A 121 3.29 17.75 -13.89
N GLU A 122 3.02 17.03 -14.99
CA GLU A 122 2.43 15.69 -14.93
C GLU A 122 3.45 14.67 -14.42
N LYS A 123 4.73 14.80 -14.81
CA LYS A 123 5.80 13.96 -14.28
C LYS A 123 5.93 14.11 -12.78
N ILE A 124 5.96 15.35 -12.29
CA ILE A 124 6.04 15.66 -10.86
C ILE A 124 4.82 15.09 -10.13
N PHE A 125 3.62 15.27 -10.67
CA PHE A 125 2.38 14.74 -10.10
C PHE A 125 2.41 13.21 -9.97
N TYR A 126 2.72 12.48 -11.04
CA TYR A 126 2.75 11.02 -10.98
C TYR A 126 3.92 10.48 -10.14
N ASN A 127 5.08 11.13 -10.15
CA ASN A 127 6.19 10.77 -9.26
C ASN A 127 5.82 10.95 -7.78
N SER A 128 5.07 12.00 -7.45
CA SER A 128 4.55 12.22 -6.10
C SER A 128 3.66 11.06 -5.64
N LEU A 129 2.69 10.66 -6.49
CA LEU A 129 1.82 9.50 -6.22
C LEU A 129 2.61 8.19 -6.10
N ALA A 130 3.62 7.99 -6.94
CA ALA A 130 4.50 6.84 -6.89
C ALA A 130 5.26 6.77 -5.55
N GLU A 131 5.85 7.87 -5.09
CA GLU A 131 6.55 7.87 -3.80
C GLU A 131 5.60 7.56 -2.62
N GLN A 132 4.34 8.00 -2.68
CA GLN A 132 3.34 7.62 -1.68
C GLN A 132 3.00 6.14 -1.69
N LYS A 133 2.80 5.55 -2.88
CA LYS A 133 2.55 4.11 -3.00
C LYS A 133 3.74 3.28 -2.51
N LYS A 134 4.96 3.74 -2.76
CA LYS A 134 6.19 3.10 -2.28
C LYS A 134 6.29 3.09 -0.75
N VAL A 135 5.92 4.20 -0.09
CA VAL A 135 5.88 4.24 1.38
C VAL A 135 4.81 3.30 1.93
N LEU A 136 3.60 3.30 1.35
CA LEU A 136 2.53 2.38 1.73
C LEU A 136 2.99 0.91 1.56
N LYS A 137 3.61 0.58 0.43
CA LYS A 137 4.15 -0.74 0.16
C LYS A 137 5.17 -1.17 1.22
N ARG A 138 6.11 -0.30 1.60
CA ARG A 138 7.09 -0.62 2.65
C ARG A 138 6.44 -1.00 3.98
N ARG A 139 5.30 -0.40 4.32
CA ARG A 139 4.54 -0.75 5.54
C ARG A 139 3.94 -2.15 5.44
N ILE A 140 3.33 -2.46 4.30
CA ILE A 140 2.78 -3.80 4.03
C ILE A 140 3.90 -4.83 4.06
N ASP A 141 5.03 -4.56 3.39
CA ASP A 141 6.19 -5.45 3.36
C ASP A 141 6.80 -5.66 4.76
N SER A 142 6.77 -4.65 5.63
CA SER A 142 7.20 -4.79 7.01
C SER A 142 6.31 -5.76 7.80
N ALA A 143 4.99 -5.65 7.67
CA ALA A 143 4.05 -6.60 8.27
C ALA A 143 4.22 -8.01 7.66
N LEU A 144 4.37 -8.09 6.33
CA LEU A 144 4.61 -9.36 5.63
C LEU A 144 5.87 -10.04 6.14
N ARG A 145 6.94 -9.29 6.42
CA ARG A 145 8.19 -9.81 6.97
C ARG A 145 8.03 -10.35 8.39
N ILE A 146 7.19 -9.72 9.22
CA ILE A 146 6.86 -10.23 10.56
C ILE A 146 6.17 -11.60 10.45
N VAL A 147 5.16 -11.72 9.58
CA VAL A 147 4.46 -12.99 9.32
C VAL A 147 5.39 -14.05 8.73
N TYR A 148 6.20 -13.68 7.75
CA TYR A 148 7.17 -14.57 7.13
C TYR A 148 8.15 -15.14 8.16
N ASN A 149 8.72 -14.30 9.02
CA ASN A 149 9.65 -14.74 10.07
C ASN A 149 8.96 -15.66 11.08
N SER A 150 7.71 -15.37 11.45
CA SER A 150 6.91 -16.23 12.33
C SER A 150 6.68 -17.61 11.70
N LEU A 151 6.25 -17.66 10.44
CA LEU A 151 6.06 -18.93 9.71
C LEU A 151 7.34 -19.77 9.67
N TRP A 152 8.49 -19.16 9.37
CA TRP A 152 9.76 -19.89 9.36
C TRP A 152 10.17 -20.42 10.74
N SER A 153 9.87 -19.68 11.81
CA SER A 153 10.11 -20.16 13.18
C SER A 153 9.27 -21.39 13.52
N GLN A 154 8.03 -21.47 13.02
CA GLN A 154 7.13 -22.59 13.23
C GLN A 154 7.51 -23.83 12.42
N VAL A 155 8.05 -23.64 11.22
CA VAL A 155 8.49 -24.74 10.32
C VAL A 155 9.86 -25.31 10.74
N GLY A 156 10.54 -24.71 11.74
CA GLY A 156 11.81 -25.20 12.27
C GLY A 156 13.03 -24.90 11.39
N PHE A 157 12.88 -24.07 10.36
CA PHE A 157 13.94 -23.66 9.45
C PHE A 157 14.04 -22.13 9.43
N ALA A 158 14.42 -21.50 10.54
CA ALA A 158 14.69 -20.05 10.49
C ALA A 158 15.99 -19.81 9.67
N PRO A 159 15.95 -19.17 8.49
CA PRO A 159 17.12 -19.02 7.63
C PRO A 159 18.23 -18.12 8.22
N PHE A 160 18.00 -17.54 9.40
CA PHE A 160 18.92 -16.65 10.13
C PHE A 160 19.61 -17.31 11.34
N LEU A 161 19.27 -18.57 11.69
CA LEU A 161 19.95 -19.30 12.78
C LEU A 161 21.22 -20.05 12.32
N PHE A 162 21.43 -20.23 11.02
CA PHE A 162 22.53 -21.03 10.46
C PHE A 162 23.91 -20.33 10.39
N GLY A 163 24.14 -19.26 11.17
CA GLY A 163 25.38 -18.46 11.09
C GLY A 163 25.93 -17.98 12.44
N LYS A 164 25.55 -18.60 13.55
CA LYS A 164 26.07 -18.27 14.90
C LYS A 164 26.68 -19.49 15.60
N GLU A 165 27.51 -20.23 14.88
CA GLU A 165 28.50 -21.15 15.46
C GLU A 165 29.89 -20.77 14.96
#